data_AF-A0A944SHX5-F1
#
_entry.id   AF-A0A944SHX5-F1
#
_cell.length_a   1.000
_cell.length_b   1.000
_cell.length_c   1.000
_cell.angle_alpha   90.00
_cell.angle_beta   90.00
_cell.angle_gamma   90.00
#
_symmetry.space_group_name_H-M   'P 1'
#
loop_
_entity.id
_entity.type
_entity.pdbx_description
1 polymer ?
#
loop_
_entity_poly.entity_id
_entity_poly.type
_entity_poly.pdbx_seq_one_letter_code
_entity_poly.pdbx_strand_id
1 'polypeptide(L)'
;ADELGVDEGEADAVPGLTDDPEVAEADDGKSDLMGQLSNFLEADDSPLTTDETDDPNAESDGEPPALDELDAAAQEIGVTQTASLPPMVARQLPPTVLTLGESVHLTAAKPPPADDPSEEPYCVEKNGGKTVFCVEDVDWPADLAEELDVSTIMYKGAQAIVRYDDGIATRFHAIFPSPAYGTLVSYYSRRFGEPTEISERTIAPFAQPREVNPIMSWRRDDPLSGEVTTLEVRRYDDARGTFPDLKHGVLMLSNATSPPIFPVLSALDLMPTTGTN
;
A
#
# COMPACT_ATOMS: atom_id res chain seq x y z
N ALA A 1 58.29 -60.42 -29.46
CA ALA A 1 58.27 -59.25 -28.57
C ALA A 1 56.97 -58.51 -28.85
N ASP A 2 55.80 -59.10 -28.56
CA ASP A 2 55.22 -59.43 -27.24
C ASP A 2 54.55 -58.17 -26.64
N GLU A 3 53.22 -58.02 -26.64
CA GLU A 3 52.17 -58.67 -25.78
C GLU A 3 52.07 -58.04 -24.37
N LEU A 4 50.94 -57.86 -23.66
CA LEU A 4 49.46 -57.92 -23.85
C LEU A 4 48.82 -57.07 -22.70
N GLY A 5 47.52 -56.74 -22.55
CA GLY A 5 46.24 -56.87 -23.32
C GLY A 5 45.39 -55.58 -23.07
N VAL A 6 44.08 -55.43 -23.35
CA VAL A 6 42.94 -56.31 -23.70
C VAL A 6 42.22 -57.01 -22.53
N ASP A 7 41.13 -56.37 -22.04
CA ASP A 7 39.78 -56.88 -21.66
C ASP A 7 38.96 -55.66 -21.14
N GLU A 8 37.69 -55.36 -21.43
CA GLU A 8 36.49 -56.08 -21.95
C GLU A 8 35.80 -57.07 -20.98
N GLY A 9 34.47 -57.17 -21.10
CA GLY A 9 33.57 -57.96 -20.24
C GLY A 9 33.11 -57.25 -18.95
N GLU A 10 31.87 -57.44 -18.47
CA GLU A 10 30.67 -57.98 -19.12
C GLU A 10 29.41 -57.41 -18.42
N ALA A 11 28.23 -57.51 -19.05
CA ALA A 11 26.96 -57.09 -18.47
C ALA A 11 26.21 -58.26 -17.82
N ASP A 12 25.34 -57.98 -16.84
CA ASP A 12 24.32 -58.93 -16.37
C ASP A 12 23.02 -58.18 -16.02
N ALA A 13 21.85 -58.82 -16.13
CA ALA A 13 20.58 -58.09 -16.28
C ALA A 13 19.29 -58.83 -15.84
N VAL A 14 18.37 -58.05 -15.22
CA VAL A 14 16.92 -58.35 -14.95
C VAL A 14 16.60 -59.64 -14.14
N PRO A 15 15.34 -59.97 -13.75
CA PRO A 15 14.04 -59.26 -13.81
C PRO A 15 13.20 -59.18 -12.50
N GLY A 16 12.13 -58.37 -12.54
CA GLY A 16 10.87 -58.56 -11.78
C GLY A 16 10.79 -57.90 -10.38
N LEU A 17 9.60 -57.64 -9.82
CA LEU A 17 8.23 -57.64 -10.37
C LEU A 17 7.30 -56.84 -9.39
N THR A 18 6.29 -56.12 -9.91
CA THR A 18 5.01 -55.71 -9.29
C THR A 18 4.92 -55.36 -7.78
N ASP A 19 4.37 -54.16 -7.49
CA ASP A 19 2.97 -54.05 -7.04
C ASP A 19 2.45 -52.59 -7.18
N ASP A 20 1.25 -52.43 -7.75
CA ASP A 20 0.43 -51.21 -7.63
C ASP A 20 -0.29 -51.21 -6.28
N PRO A 21 -0.70 -50.03 -5.76
CA PRO A 21 -2.15 -49.87 -5.65
C PRO A 21 -2.71 -48.46 -5.92
N GLU A 22 -3.82 -48.47 -6.63
CA GLU A 22 -5.04 -47.65 -6.45
C GLU A 22 -5.01 -46.15 -6.78
N VAL A 23 -5.83 -45.81 -7.79
CA VAL A 23 -6.16 -44.44 -8.20
C VAL A 23 -7.16 -43.81 -7.22
N ALA A 24 -6.91 -42.56 -6.82
CA ALA A 24 -7.91 -41.68 -6.22
C ALA A 24 -8.06 -40.41 -7.09
N GLU A 25 -9.23 -40.26 -7.72
CA GLU A 25 -9.59 -39.10 -8.56
C GLU A 25 -10.13 -37.93 -7.71
N ALA A 26 -9.86 -36.72 -8.19
CA ALA A 26 -10.52 -35.42 -7.99
C ALA A 26 -11.36 -35.09 -6.73
N ASP A 27 -11.14 -33.88 -6.19
CA ASP A 27 -12.22 -32.94 -5.87
C ASP A 27 -11.80 -31.49 -6.22
N ASP A 28 -12.75 -30.67 -6.67
CA ASP A 28 -12.52 -29.43 -7.42
C ASP A 28 -12.71 -28.15 -6.58
N GLY A 29 -11.67 -27.77 -5.84
CA GLY A 29 -11.64 -26.54 -5.02
C GLY A 29 -11.62 -25.21 -5.79
N LYS A 30 -12.15 -25.13 -7.02
CA LYS A 30 -11.93 -24.01 -7.97
C LYS A 30 -13.18 -23.50 -8.70
N SER A 31 -14.31 -23.37 -8.00
CA SER A 31 -15.55 -22.83 -8.58
C SER A 31 -16.12 -21.59 -7.87
N ASP A 32 -15.94 -21.46 -6.55
CA ASP A 32 -16.74 -20.52 -5.73
C ASP A 32 -16.42 -19.02 -5.99
N LEU A 33 -15.18 -18.69 -6.37
CA LEU A 33 -14.76 -17.30 -6.60
C LEU A 33 -15.41 -16.64 -7.83
N MET A 34 -15.84 -17.43 -8.82
CA MET A 34 -16.50 -16.92 -10.03
C MET A 34 -18.01 -16.74 -9.84
N GLY A 35 -18.65 -17.53 -8.95
CA GLY A 35 -20.08 -17.37 -8.64
C GLY A 35 -20.39 -16.03 -7.98
N GLN A 36 -19.50 -15.55 -7.11
CA GLN A 36 -19.68 -14.27 -6.39
C GLN A 36 -19.55 -13.03 -7.29
N LEU A 37 -18.94 -13.15 -8.48
CA LEU A 37 -18.83 -12.06 -9.46
C LEU A 37 -20.06 -11.95 -10.37
N SER A 38 -20.75 -13.07 -10.66
CA SER A 38 -21.95 -13.07 -11.50
C SER A 38 -23.12 -12.33 -10.84
N ASN A 39 -23.33 -12.51 -9.54
CA ASN A 39 -24.42 -11.89 -8.77
C ASN A 39 -24.33 -10.34 -8.66
N PHE A 40 -23.30 -9.71 -9.24
CA PHE A 40 -23.13 -8.25 -9.26
C PHE A 40 -23.43 -7.61 -10.62
N LEU A 41 -23.79 -8.40 -11.65
CA LEU A 41 -24.00 -7.92 -13.02
C LEU A 41 -25.39 -8.18 -13.61
N GLU A 42 -26.23 -8.96 -12.93
CA GLU A 42 -27.65 -9.14 -13.30
C GLU A 42 -28.53 -8.07 -12.62
N ALA A 43 -28.55 -6.88 -13.21
CA ALA A 43 -29.56 -5.86 -12.94
C ALA A 43 -30.32 -5.58 -14.25
N ASP A 44 -31.53 -6.10 -14.38
CA ASP A 44 -32.43 -5.73 -15.47
C ASP A 44 -33.92 -5.75 -15.07
N ASP A 45 -34.70 -5.07 -15.89
CA ASP A 45 -35.98 -4.37 -15.70
C ASP A 45 -37.23 -5.11 -15.14
N SER A 46 -38.05 -4.36 -14.40
CA SER A 46 -39.54 -4.41 -14.31
C SER A 46 -40.29 -5.60 -13.65
N PRO A 47 -41.59 -5.42 -13.29
CA PRO A 47 -42.38 -4.20 -13.08
C PRO A 47 -43.06 -4.12 -11.69
N LEU A 48 -43.80 -3.03 -11.41
CA LEU A 48 -44.72 -2.99 -10.26
C LEU A 48 -45.93 -3.91 -10.45
N THR A 49 -46.28 -4.67 -9.41
CA THR A 49 -47.64 -5.20 -9.19
C THR A 49 -48.07 -4.93 -7.76
N THR A 50 -49.17 -4.20 -7.60
CA THR A 50 -49.92 -4.08 -6.34
C THR A 50 -50.69 -5.37 -6.06
N ASP A 51 -50.75 -5.79 -4.79
CA ASP A 51 -51.93 -6.48 -4.28
C ASP A 51 -52.19 -6.07 -2.83
N GLU A 52 -53.45 -6.07 -2.43
CA GLU A 52 -53.91 -5.64 -1.11
C GLU A 52 -54.19 -6.86 -0.23
N THR A 53 -54.04 -6.73 1.10
CA THR A 53 -54.78 -7.61 2.03
C THR A 53 -54.97 -6.91 3.38
N ASP A 54 -56.19 -6.40 3.60
CA ASP A 54 -56.66 -5.98 4.91
C ASP A 54 -56.80 -7.18 5.87
N ASP A 55 -56.37 -6.99 7.12
CA ASP A 55 -57.30 -7.03 8.27
C ASP A 55 -56.63 -6.24 9.44
N PRO A 56 -57.39 -5.66 10.40
CA PRO A 56 -56.98 -4.38 10.98
C PRO A 56 -56.91 -4.42 12.52
N ASN A 57 -57.14 -3.26 13.15
CA ASN A 57 -57.59 -3.09 14.54
C ASN A 57 -56.54 -3.18 15.67
N ALA A 58 -55.80 -2.08 15.85
CA ALA A 58 -55.50 -1.54 17.18
C ALA A 58 -55.37 -0.01 17.10
N GLU A 59 -56.29 0.71 17.75
CA GLU A 59 -56.29 2.18 17.81
C GLU A 59 -55.21 2.71 18.78
N SER A 60 -54.66 3.89 18.48
CA SER A 60 -53.93 4.70 19.47
C SER A 60 -53.99 6.18 19.08
N ASP A 61 -54.97 6.90 19.60
CA ASP A 61 -54.98 8.37 19.57
C ASP A 61 -53.73 8.93 20.26
N GLY A 62 -53.14 9.99 19.70
CA GLY A 62 -51.88 10.56 20.18
C GLY A 62 -51.47 11.82 19.43
N GLU A 63 -52.13 12.94 19.75
CA GLU A 63 -51.73 14.29 19.31
C GLU A 63 -50.25 14.54 19.69
N PRO A 64 -49.38 15.00 18.77
CA PRO A 64 -47.97 15.26 19.08
C PRO A 64 -47.84 16.47 20.03
N PRO A 65 -47.09 16.37 21.14
CA PRO A 65 -46.91 17.48 22.07
C PRO A 65 -46.10 18.64 21.47
N ALA A 66 -46.35 19.85 21.97
CA ALA A 66 -45.73 21.08 21.49
C ALA A 66 -44.24 21.21 21.86
N LEU A 67 -43.51 22.05 21.11
CA LEU A 67 -42.04 22.12 21.08
C LEU A 67 -41.37 22.85 22.27
N ASP A 68 -42.03 22.99 23.42
CA ASP A 68 -41.58 23.85 24.55
C ASP A 68 -41.15 23.10 25.83
N GLU A 69 -41.20 21.76 25.88
CA GLU A 69 -40.88 20.97 27.10
C GLU A 69 -39.64 20.05 26.99
N LEU A 70 -38.57 20.50 26.32
CA LEU A 70 -37.30 19.74 26.21
C LEU A 70 -36.12 20.26 27.06
N ASP A 71 -36.22 21.46 27.64
CA ASP A 71 -35.13 22.06 28.45
C ASP A 71 -35.02 21.51 29.90
N ALA A 72 -36.00 20.72 30.36
CA ALA A 72 -36.12 20.30 31.76
C ALA A 72 -35.41 18.98 32.13
N ALA A 73 -34.74 18.31 31.18
CA ALA A 73 -34.12 16.99 31.37
C ALA A 73 -32.59 16.96 31.11
N ALA A 74 -31.95 18.12 30.94
CA ALA A 74 -30.53 18.24 30.56
C ALA A 74 -29.57 18.49 31.76
N GLN A 75 -29.96 18.10 32.97
CA GLN A 75 -29.13 18.11 34.18
C GLN A 75 -29.20 16.72 34.84
N GLU A 76 -28.22 16.37 35.69
CA GLU A 76 -28.04 15.03 36.29
C GLU A 76 -27.58 13.87 35.38
N ILE A 77 -26.86 14.16 34.28
CA ILE A 77 -25.80 13.25 33.80
C ILE A 77 -24.46 13.97 33.77
N GLY A 78 -23.54 13.52 34.62
CA GLY A 78 -22.24 14.16 34.82
C GLY A 78 -21.38 14.09 33.56
N VAL A 79 -21.04 15.26 33.01
CA VAL A 79 -20.05 15.39 31.93
C VAL A 79 -18.71 14.87 32.43
N THR A 80 -18.44 13.60 32.14
CA THR A 80 -17.10 13.02 32.32
C THR A 80 -16.21 13.70 31.31
N GLN A 81 -15.46 14.69 31.78
CA GLN A 81 -14.59 15.53 30.97
C GLN A 81 -13.64 14.65 30.17
N THR A 82 -13.91 14.50 28.87
CA THR A 82 -13.01 13.80 27.94
C THR A 82 -11.64 14.44 28.10
N ALA A 83 -10.67 13.66 28.57
CA ALA A 83 -9.32 14.14 28.77
C ALA A 83 -8.77 14.59 27.43
N SER A 84 -8.73 15.91 27.20
CA SER A 84 -8.07 16.46 26.03
C SER A 84 -6.64 15.97 26.07
N LEU A 85 -6.25 15.17 25.06
CA LEU A 85 -4.83 14.91 24.82
C LEU A 85 -4.13 16.27 24.79
N PRO A 86 -2.98 16.44 25.46
CA PRO A 86 -2.24 17.68 25.38
C PRO A 86 -1.89 17.92 23.91
N PRO A 87 -1.94 19.17 23.41
CA PRO A 87 -1.51 19.46 22.05
C PRO A 87 -0.08 18.94 21.90
N MET A 88 0.13 18.04 20.93
CA MET A 88 1.47 17.56 20.62
C MET A 88 2.31 18.78 20.23
N VAL A 89 3.25 19.14 21.11
CA VAL A 89 4.14 20.28 20.88
C VAL A 89 4.98 19.94 19.66
N ALA A 90 4.67 20.59 18.54
CA ALA A 90 5.34 20.36 17.27
C ALA A 90 6.85 20.49 17.45
N ARG A 91 7.53 19.34 17.45
CA ARG A 91 8.99 19.29 17.64
C ARG A 91 9.63 19.81 16.38
N GLN A 92 10.27 20.98 16.48
CA GLN A 92 11.09 21.52 15.40
C GLN A 92 12.20 20.51 15.08
N LEU A 93 12.19 19.94 13.89
CA LEU A 93 13.28 19.08 13.42
C LEU A 93 14.58 19.88 13.28
N PRO A 94 15.76 19.22 13.32
CA PRO A 94 17.00 19.84 12.88
C PRO A 94 16.85 20.34 11.43
N PRO A 95 17.63 21.36 11.00
CA PRO A 95 17.54 21.96 9.67
C PRO A 95 18.00 21.04 8.51
N THR A 96 18.18 19.75 8.77
CA THR A 96 18.51 18.72 7.78
C THR A 96 17.40 18.60 6.73
N VAL A 97 17.77 18.29 5.49
CA VAL A 97 16.80 17.92 4.45
C VAL A 97 16.24 16.54 4.76
N LEU A 98 14.91 16.39 4.69
CA LEU A 98 14.26 15.09 4.77
C LEU A 98 14.52 14.32 3.48
N THR A 99 15.11 13.14 3.62
CA THR A 99 15.50 12.26 2.51
C THR A 99 14.78 10.92 2.62
N LEU A 100 14.47 10.35 1.47
CA LEU A 100 14.30 8.91 1.30
C LEU A 100 15.72 8.30 1.16
N GLY A 101 15.96 7.07 1.64
CA GLY A 101 17.31 6.48 1.59
C GLY A 101 18.38 7.32 2.31
N GLU A 102 19.50 7.55 1.63
CA GLU A 102 20.61 8.39 2.10
C GLU A 102 20.67 9.78 1.45
N SER A 103 20.21 9.96 0.21
CA SER A 103 20.28 11.26 -0.49
C SER A 103 19.07 11.62 -1.35
N VAL A 104 18.15 10.70 -1.65
CA VAL A 104 16.96 10.98 -2.47
C VAL A 104 16.05 12.02 -1.77
N HIS A 105 15.77 13.15 -2.43
CA HIS A 105 15.05 14.28 -1.83
C HIS A 105 14.11 14.98 -2.82
N LEU A 106 13.13 15.71 -2.27
CA LEU A 106 12.26 16.61 -3.04
C LEU A 106 13.04 17.76 -3.67
N THR A 107 12.44 18.43 -4.65
CA THR A 107 13.01 19.54 -5.42
C THR A 107 14.18 19.18 -6.35
N ALA A 108 14.65 17.93 -6.33
CA ALA A 108 15.51 17.39 -7.37
C ALA A 108 14.83 17.47 -8.75
N ALA A 109 15.58 17.86 -9.78
CA ALA A 109 15.10 17.80 -11.15
C ALA A 109 15.13 16.34 -11.65
N LYS A 110 14.22 15.97 -12.56
CA LYS A 110 14.28 14.66 -13.23
C LYS A 110 15.67 14.46 -13.87
N PRO A 111 16.31 13.29 -13.70
CA PRO A 111 17.51 12.95 -14.46
C PRO A 111 17.33 13.19 -15.97
N PRO A 112 18.40 13.61 -16.68
CA PRO A 112 18.39 13.57 -18.14
C PRO A 112 18.24 12.11 -18.63
N PRO A 113 17.79 11.90 -19.89
CA PRO A 113 17.87 10.59 -20.52
C PRO A 113 19.27 9.99 -20.41
N ALA A 114 19.35 8.68 -20.14
CA ALA A 114 20.62 7.97 -20.04
C ALA A 114 21.25 7.75 -21.42
N ASP A 115 22.57 7.56 -21.47
CA ASP A 115 23.27 7.19 -22.70
C ASP A 115 22.94 5.75 -23.16
N ASP A 116 22.54 4.87 -22.22
CA ASP A 116 22.04 3.52 -22.47
C ASP A 116 20.54 3.44 -22.10
N PRO A 117 19.62 3.09 -23.03
CA PRO A 117 18.19 3.01 -22.77
C PRO A 117 17.78 1.84 -21.86
N SER A 118 18.70 0.93 -21.51
CA SER A 118 18.48 -0.09 -20.48
C SER A 118 18.78 0.40 -19.06
N GLU A 119 19.44 1.54 -18.91
CA GLU A 119 19.65 2.26 -17.64
C GLU A 119 18.60 3.37 -17.39
N GLU A 120 17.68 3.61 -18.34
CA GLU A 120 16.60 4.59 -18.14
C GLU A 120 15.51 4.07 -17.17
N PRO A 121 15.09 4.87 -16.18
CA PRO A 121 14.00 4.49 -15.29
C PRO A 121 12.67 4.40 -16.04
N TYR A 122 11.87 3.37 -15.74
CA TYR A 122 10.55 3.21 -16.36
C TYR A 122 9.63 4.37 -15.94
N CYS A 123 9.21 5.19 -16.90
CA CYS A 123 8.41 6.39 -16.66
C CYS A 123 7.05 6.37 -17.38
N VAL A 124 6.01 6.88 -16.71
CA VAL A 124 4.66 7.09 -17.23
C VAL A 124 4.34 8.58 -17.23
N GLU A 125 4.07 9.15 -18.41
CA GLU A 125 3.63 10.54 -18.54
C GLU A 125 2.11 10.68 -18.41
N LYS A 126 1.66 11.75 -17.76
CA LYS A 126 0.26 12.20 -17.70
C LYS A 126 0.22 13.70 -17.99
N ASN A 127 -0.98 14.25 -18.26
CA ASN A 127 -1.22 15.68 -18.46
C ASN A 127 -0.37 16.34 -19.58
N GLY A 128 0.05 15.56 -20.58
CA GLY A 128 0.91 16.05 -21.68
C GLY A 128 2.35 16.36 -21.25
N GLY A 129 2.98 15.45 -20.50
CA GLY A 129 4.36 15.57 -20.01
C GLY A 129 4.53 16.45 -18.76
N LYS A 130 3.48 17.16 -18.33
CA LYS A 130 3.53 18.03 -17.13
C LYS A 130 3.63 17.28 -15.81
N THR A 131 3.08 16.08 -15.74
CA THR A 131 3.26 15.19 -14.60
C THR A 131 3.86 13.91 -15.13
N VAL A 132 5.07 13.58 -14.66
CA VAL A 132 5.78 12.35 -15.03
C VAL A 132 5.99 11.55 -13.77
N PHE A 133 5.68 10.26 -13.81
CA PHE A 133 5.97 9.33 -12.73
C PHE A 133 7.05 8.38 -13.19
N CYS A 134 8.06 8.09 -12.38
CA CYS A 134 9.12 7.14 -12.72
C CYS A 134 9.33 6.14 -11.58
N VAL A 135 9.75 4.93 -11.92
CA VAL A 135 10.31 3.97 -10.96
C VAL A 135 11.82 4.17 -10.95
N GLU A 136 12.36 4.61 -9.82
CA GLU A 136 13.78 4.94 -9.66
C GLU A 136 14.38 4.19 -8.46
N ASP A 137 15.66 3.83 -8.55
CA ASP A 137 16.41 3.25 -7.44
C ASP A 137 16.56 4.24 -6.27
N VAL A 138 16.63 3.71 -5.05
CA VAL A 138 16.85 4.51 -3.84
C VAL A 138 18.09 4.00 -3.12
N ASP A 139 18.92 4.94 -2.66
CA ASP A 139 20.16 4.70 -1.95
C ASP A 139 19.91 4.30 -0.49
N TRP A 140 19.35 3.11 -0.28
CA TRP A 140 19.18 2.56 1.06
C TRP A 140 20.54 2.21 1.69
N PRO A 141 20.73 2.53 2.98
CA PRO A 141 21.83 1.98 3.78
C PRO A 141 21.93 0.46 3.64
N ALA A 142 23.15 -0.08 3.59
CA ALA A 142 23.38 -1.50 3.34
C ALA A 142 22.79 -2.44 4.42
N ASP A 143 22.57 -1.94 5.64
CA ASP A 143 21.87 -2.66 6.72
C ASP A 143 20.34 -2.67 6.56
N LEU A 144 19.78 -1.84 5.68
CA LEU A 144 18.36 -1.81 5.33
C LEU A 144 18.08 -2.43 3.96
N ALA A 145 18.99 -2.33 2.99
CA ALA A 145 18.72 -2.73 1.60
C ALA A 145 18.22 -4.18 1.44
N GLU A 146 18.68 -5.12 2.28
CA GLU A 146 18.20 -6.52 2.29
C GLU A 146 16.82 -6.67 2.97
N GLU A 147 16.52 -5.89 4.02
CA GLU A 147 15.18 -5.86 4.65
C GLU A 147 14.12 -5.13 3.81
N LEU A 148 14.54 -4.32 2.84
CA LEU A 148 13.69 -3.48 2.00
C LEU A 148 13.52 -3.99 0.55
N ASP A 149 14.10 -5.15 0.20
CA ASP A 149 13.81 -5.79 -1.09
C ASP A 149 12.33 -6.20 -1.16
N VAL A 150 11.67 -5.81 -2.24
CA VAL A 150 10.27 -6.12 -2.54
C VAL A 150 10.18 -6.66 -3.96
N SER A 151 9.23 -7.56 -4.21
CA SER A 151 8.91 -8.03 -5.56
C SER A 151 7.40 -7.92 -5.79
N THR A 152 6.97 -6.83 -6.42
CA THR A 152 5.56 -6.53 -6.67
C THR A 152 5.26 -6.38 -8.17
N ILE A 153 4.02 -6.04 -8.50
CA ILE A 153 3.60 -5.76 -9.88
C ILE A 153 4.12 -4.40 -10.39
N MET A 154 4.45 -3.47 -9.49
CA MET A 154 4.92 -2.12 -9.84
C MET A 154 6.43 -2.07 -10.06
N TYR A 155 7.19 -2.79 -9.22
CA TYR A 155 8.65 -2.85 -9.30
C TYR A 155 9.21 -4.00 -8.46
N LYS A 156 10.52 -4.21 -8.60
CA LYS A 156 11.34 -5.17 -7.84
C LYS A 156 12.60 -4.49 -7.32
N GLY A 157 13.18 -4.98 -6.23
CA GLY A 157 14.30 -4.31 -5.59
C GLY A 157 13.84 -3.12 -4.75
N ALA A 158 14.82 -2.47 -4.12
CA ALA A 158 14.59 -1.39 -3.15
C ALA A 158 14.35 -0.02 -3.82
N GLN A 159 13.41 0.03 -4.77
CA GLN A 159 13.08 1.19 -5.60
C GLN A 159 11.97 2.06 -4.97
N ALA A 160 11.66 3.20 -5.61
CA ALA A 160 10.50 4.01 -5.28
C ALA A 160 9.81 4.57 -6.54
N ILE A 161 8.52 4.86 -6.43
CA ILE A 161 7.80 5.63 -7.45
C ILE A 161 7.96 7.12 -7.11
N VAL A 162 8.65 7.87 -7.96
CA VAL A 162 8.75 9.32 -7.88
C VAL A 162 7.68 9.97 -8.76
N ARG A 163 7.20 11.14 -8.33
CA ARG A 163 6.36 12.07 -9.07
C ARG A 163 7.14 13.34 -9.34
N TYR A 164 7.30 13.65 -10.62
CA TYR A 164 7.74 14.95 -11.12
C TYR A 164 6.54 15.77 -11.55
N ASP A 165 6.42 17.01 -11.08
CA ASP A 165 5.53 18.03 -11.65
C ASP A 165 6.39 19.13 -12.28
N ASP A 166 6.10 19.48 -13.55
CA ASP A 166 6.89 20.38 -14.41
C ASP A 166 8.42 20.11 -14.36
N GLY A 167 8.80 18.83 -14.19
CA GLY A 167 10.18 18.34 -14.15
C GLY A 167 10.85 18.27 -12.78
N ILE A 168 10.15 18.62 -11.69
CA ILE A 168 10.69 18.72 -10.32
C ILE A 168 10.04 17.66 -9.42
N ALA A 169 10.84 16.94 -8.62
CA ALA A 169 10.37 15.88 -7.73
C ALA A 169 9.51 16.45 -6.57
N THR A 170 8.21 16.18 -6.58
CA THR A 170 7.23 16.67 -5.58
C THR A 170 6.76 15.59 -4.60
N ARG A 171 6.93 14.31 -4.95
CA ARG A 171 6.53 13.16 -4.13
C ARG A 171 7.33 11.90 -4.46
N PHE A 172 7.64 11.10 -3.45
CA PHE A 172 8.11 9.72 -3.57
C PHE A 172 7.18 8.78 -2.80
N HIS A 173 7.06 7.54 -3.27
CA HIS A 173 6.33 6.45 -2.63
C HIS A 173 7.15 5.15 -2.77
N ALA A 174 7.84 4.78 -1.69
CA ALA A 174 8.46 3.47 -1.52
C ALA A 174 7.49 2.54 -0.77
N ILE A 175 7.54 1.25 -1.08
CA ILE A 175 6.91 0.18 -0.29
C ILE A 175 7.99 -0.75 0.25
N PHE A 176 7.72 -1.37 1.40
CA PHE A 176 8.68 -2.22 2.11
C PHE A 176 7.95 -3.37 2.81
N PRO A 177 8.59 -4.51 3.11
CA PRO A 177 7.95 -5.61 3.84
C PRO A 177 7.44 -5.15 5.22
N SER A 178 6.15 -5.34 5.53
CA SER A 178 5.53 -4.77 6.74
C SER A 178 6.19 -5.13 8.10
N PRO A 179 6.96 -6.23 8.27
CA PRO A 179 7.80 -6.44 9.44
C PRO A 179 8.92 -5.40 9.65
N ALA A 180 9.51 -4.87 8.57
CA ALA A 180 10.61 -3.90 8.61
C ALA A 180 10.19 -2.49 9.07
N TYR A 181 8.90 -2.29 9.38
CA TYR A 181 8.37 -1.04 9.95
C TYR A 181 9.16 -0.57 11.18
N GLY A 182 9.48 -1.49 12.10
CA GLY A 182 10.27 -1.18 13.29
C GLY A 182 11.69 -0.73 12.96
N THR A 183 12.32 -1.34 11.96
CA THR A 183 13.67 -1.01 11.48
C THR A 183 13.69 0.38 10.84
N LEU A 184 12.74 0.68 9.96
CA LEU A 184 12.61 1.98 9.29
C LEU A 184 12.31 3.12 10.26
N VAL A 185 11.34 2.93 11.18
CA VAL A 185 11.04 3.94 12.22
C VAL A 185 12.27 4.18 13.09
N SER A 186 13.02 3.13 13.43
CA SER A 186 14.28 3.26 14.18
C SER A 186 15.38 3.97 13.39
N TYR A 187 15.51 3.73 12.07
CA TYR A 187 16.47 4.42 11.21
C TYR A 187 16.19 5.92 11.14
N TYR A 188 14.96 6.31 10.81
CA TYR A 188 14.59 7.72 10.72
C TYR A 188 14.59 8.43 12.08
N SER A 189 14.27 7.72 13.17
CA SER A 189 14.42 8.26 14.53
C SER A 189 15.88 8.55 14.89
N ARG A 190 16.85 7.74 14.42
CA ARG A 190 18.28 8.04 14.55
C ARG A 190 18.74 9.20 13.66
N ARG A 191 18.17 9.33 12.45
CA ARG A 191 18.59 10.28 11.41
C ARG A 191 18.03 11.69 11.60
N PHE A 192 16.78 11.81 12.02
CA PHE A 192 16.06 13.08 12.14
C PHE A 192 15.58 13.40 13.58
N GLY A 193 15.73 12.47 14.52
CA GLY A 193 15.15 12.54 15.87
C GLY A 193 13.76 11.90 15.92
N GLU A 194 13.14 11.91 17.10
CA GLU A 194 11.77 11.42 17.31
C GLU A 194 10.77 12.00 16.29
N PRO A 195 9.75 11.23 15.84
CA PRO A 195 8.70 11.74 14.97
C PRO A 195 8.06 13.03 15.50
N THR A 196 7.73 13.95 14.59
CA THR A 196 7.04 15.20 14.95
C THR A 196 5.55 14.97 15.21
N GLU A 197 4.99 13.97 14.52
CA GLU A 197 3.60 13.56 14.61
C GLU A 197 3.56 12.02 14.64
N ILE A 198 2.72 11.49 15.52
CA ILE A 198 2.45 10.05 15.68
C ILE A 198 0.95 9.91 15.66
N SER A 199 0.42 9.11 14.74
CA SER A 199 -1.01 8.87 14.61
C SER A 199 -1.30 7.41 14.28
N GLU A 200 -2.57 7.03 14.39
CA GLU A 200 -3.04 5.68 14.10
C GLU A 200 -4.30 5.77 13.23
N ARG A 201 -4.39 4.91 12.21
CA ARG A 201 -5.57 4.80 11.35
C ARG A 201 -6.15 3.40 11.41
N THR A 202 -7.44 3.29 11.71
CA THR A 202 -8.16 2.02 11.57
C THR A 202 -8.35 1.70 10.09
N ILE A 203 -7.81 0.57 9.65
CA ILE A 203 -7.92 0.06 8.28
C ILE A 203 -8.88 -1.13 8.22
N ALA A 204 -9.40 -1.41 7.02
CA ALA A 204 -10.35 -2.50 6.76
C ALA A 204 -9.84 -3.39 5.62
N PRO A 205 -9.10 -4.47 5.92
CA PRO A 205 -8.65 -5.44 4.92
C PRO A 205 -9.83 -6.28 4.40
N PHE A 206 -9.74 -6.79 3.18
CA PHE A 206 -10.83 -7.57 2.59
C PHE A 206 -11.07 -8.88 3.39
N ALA A 207 -12.35 -9.15 3.68
CA ALA A 207 -12.85 -10.31 4.43
C ALA A 207 -12.18 -10.57 5.80
N GLN A 208 -11.59 -9.54 6.43
CA GLN A 208 -10.84 -9.66 7.69
C GLN A 208 -11.29 -8.62 8.73
N PRO A 209 -10.97 -8.83 10.02
CA PRO A 209 -11.18 -7.81 11.06
C PRO A 209 -10.46 -6.49 10.72
N ARG A 210 -10.96 -5.39 11.29
CA ARG A 210 -10.27 -4.09 11.20
C ARG A 210 -8.98 -4.13 12.02
N GLU A 211 -7.92 -3.59 11.45
CA GLU A 211 -6.60 -3.47 12.11
C GLU A 211 -6.23 -2.00 12.35
N VAL A 212 -5.24 -1.79 13.21
CA VAL A 212 -4.62 -0.48 13.45
C VAL A 212 -3.36 -0.35 12.59
N ASN A 213 -3.32 0.67 11.74
CA ASN A 213 -2.15 1.06 10.96
C ASN A 213 -1.46 2.26 11.67
N PRO A 214 -0.36 2.04 12.40
CA PRO A 214 0.38 3.14 13.03
C PRO A 214 1.22 3.91 12.01
N ILE A 215 1.24 5.24 12.18
CA ILE A 215 1.83 6.22 11.26
C ILE A 215 2.84 7.07 12.04
N MET A 216 4.08 7.13 11.56
CA MET A 216 5.16 7.95 12.11
C MET A 216 5.56 8.99 11.08
N SER A 217 5.43 10.27 11.42
CA SER A 217 5.66 11.36 10.47
C SER A 217 6.67 12.37 11.00
N TRP A 218 7.65 12.68 10.16
CA TRP A 218 8.64 13.74 10.33
C TRP A 218 8.27 14.88 9.39
N ARG A 219 7.70 15.95 9.96
CA ARG A 219 7.28 17.16 9.24
C ARG A 219 8.32 18.27 9.43
N ARG A 220 8.71 18.91 8.32
CA ARG A 220 9.63 20.04 8.26
C ARG A 220 9.00 21.16 7.43
N ASP A 221 8.62 22.24 8.08
CA ASP A 221 8.20 23.49 7.45
C ASP A 221 9.44 24.37 7.16
N ASP A 222 9.66 24.78 5.90
CA ASP A 222 10.73 25.70 5.51
C ASP A 222 10.29 27.16 5.73
N PRO A 223 10.97 27.95 6.59
CA PRO A 223 10.61 29.34 6.86
C PRO A 223 10.91 30.31 5.71
N LEU A 224 11.64 29.91 4.66
CA LEU A 224 11.97 30.77 3.52
C LEU A 224 10.96 30.66 2.37
N SER A 225 10.59 29.43 1.99
CA SER A 225 9.60 29.18 0.93
C SER A 225 8.16 29.06 1.45
N GLY A 226 7.98 28.68 2.72
CA GLY A 226 6.71 28.21 3.25
C GLY A 226 6.36 26.77 2.85
N GLU A 227 7.26 26.05 2.17
CA GLU A 227 7.06 24.65 1.79
C GLU A 227 7.05 23.74 3.02
N VAL A 228 6.13 22.78 3.04
CA VAL A 228 6.04 21.76 4.09
C VAL A 228 6.43 20.41 3.51
N THR A 229 7.58 19.90 3.92
CA THR A 229 8.03 18.55 3.60
C THR A 229 7.61 17.59 4.71
N THR A 230 6.96 16.48 4.36
CA THR A 230 6.69 15.38 5.29
C THR A 230 7.33 14.10 4.78
N LEU A 231 8.10 13.44 5.64
CA LEU A 231 8.46 12.03 5.51
C LEU A 231 7.54 11.22 6.42
N GLU A 232 6.91 10.17 5.91
CA GLU A 232 5.88 9.40 6.62
C GLU A 232 6.07 7.90 6.41
N VAL A 233 6.12 7.13 7.51
CA VAL A 233 6.17 5.65 7.52
C VAL A 233 4.84 5.11 8.07
N ARG A 234 4.13 4.28 7.28
CA ARG A 234 2.96 3.51 7.73
C ARG A 234 3.27 2.01 7.69
N ARG A 235 2.80 1.25 8.69
CA ARG A 235 3.07 -0.20 8.78
C ARG A 235 2.43 -1.00 7.64
N TYR A 236 1.26 -0.57 7.19
CA TYR A 236 0.49 -1.16 6.11
C TYR A 236 0.20 -0.10 5.05
N ASP A 237 0.24 -0.49 3.78
CA ASP A 237 -0.04 0.43 2.68
C ASP A 237 -1.54 0.53 2.40
N ASP A 238 -2.11 1.65 2.80
CA ASP A 238 -3.50 2.04 2.60
C ASP A 238 -3.63 3.27 1.68
N ALA A 239 -2.64 3.50 0.81
CA ALA A 239 -2.57 4.62 -0.12
C ALA A 239 -2.82 4.21 -1.59
N ARG A 240 -2.59 2.95 -1.97
CA ARG A 240 -2.73 2.47 -3.36
C ARG A 240 -4.16 2.22 -3.86
N GLY A 241 -5.14 2.01 -2.98
CA GLY A 241 -6.51 1.66 -3.39
C GLY A 241 -7.48 1.37 -2.26
N THR A 242 -8.62 0.75 -2.59
CA THR A 242 -9.76 0.53 -1.67
C THR A 242 -9.46 -0.38 -0.49
N PHE A 243 -8.56 -1.36 -0.66
CA PHE A 243 -8.16 -2.30 0.38
C PHE A 243 -6.68 -2.13 0.72
N PRO A 244 -6.30 -2.15 2.01
CA PRO A 244 -4.91 -2.07 2.43
C PRO A 244 -4.12 -3.33 2.07
N ASP A 245 -2.84 -3.14 1.74
CA ASP A 245 -1.86 -4.22 1.64
C ASP A 245 -1.24 -4.45 3.03
N LEU A 246 -1.44 -5.64 3.61
CA LEU A 246 -0.87 -6.01 4.91
C LEU A 246 0.53 -6.61 4.80
N LYS A 247 0.97 -7.00 3.60
CA LYS A 247 2.31 -7.56 3.36
C LYS A 247 3.36 -6.47 3.24
N HIS A 248 2.96 -5.29 2.77
CA HIS A 248 3.85 -4.15 2.60
C HIS A 248 3.40 -2.95 3.41
N GLY A 249 4.33 -2.30 4.09
CA GLY A 249 4.17 -0.92 4.55
C GLY A 249 4.47 0.07 3.43
N VAL A 250 4.17 1.34 3.68
CA VAL A 250 4.42 2.44 2.74
C VAL A 250 5.23 3.54 3.41
N LEU A 251 6.19 4.07 2.65
CA LEU A 251 7.07 5.15 3.04
C LEU A 251 7.00 6.26 1.98
N MET A 252 6.49 7.42 2.38
CA MET A 252 6.31 8.56 1.50
C MET A 252 7.21 9.72 1.92
N LEU A 253 7.84 10.37 0.94
CA LEU A 253 8.41 11.70 1.08
C LEU A 253 7.60 12.65 0.21
N SER A 254 7.01 13.71 0.75
CA SER A 254 6.08 14.56 0.00
C SER A 254 6.10 16.02 0.43
N ASN A 255 6.00 16.93 -0.54
CA ASN A 255 5.56 18.31 -0.30
C ASN A 255 4.04 18.27 -0.01
N ALA A 256 3.57 19.01 1.00
CA ALA A 256 2.15 19.09 1.35
C ALA A 256 1.25 19.62 0.21
N THR A 257 1.78 20.34 -0.78
CA THR A 257 1.04 20.75 -1.97
C THR A 257 1.04 19.71 -3.09
N SER A 258 1.82 18.62 -2.99
CA SER A 258 1.89 17.61 -4.05
C SER A 258 0.64 16.71 -4.04
N PRO A 259 -0.08 16.58 -5.17
CA PRO A 259 -1.16 15.59 -5.26
C PRO A 259 -0.57 14.17 -5.16
N PRO A 260 -1.31 13.20 -4.60
CA PRO A 260 -0.80 11.85 -4.44
C PRO A 260 -0.58 11.17 -5.80
N ILE A 261 0.21 10.09 -5.80
CA ILE A 261 0.51 9.29 -6.99
C ILE A 261 -0.73 8.46 -7.39
N PHE A 262 -1.30 7.75 -6.42
CA PHE A 262 -2.61 7.10 -6.53
C PHE A 262 -3.67 8.12 -6.08
N PRO A 263 -4.78 8.33 -6.82
CA PRO A 263 -5.33 7.51 -7.90
C PRO A 263 -4.98 7.99 -9.33
N VAL A 264 -3.94 8.82 -9.53
CA VAL A 264 -3.56 9.34 -10.87
C VAL A 264 -2.89 8.25 -11.72
N LEU A 265 -2.23 7.29 -11.06
CA LEU A 265 -1.80 6.02 -11.63
C LEU A 265 -2.58 4.86 -11.00
N SER A 266 -2.69 3.76 -11.75
CA SER A 266 -2.90 2.43 -11.21
C SER A 266 -1.56 1.68 -11.03
N ALA A 267 -1.57 0.59 -10.26
CA ALA A 267 -0.41 -0.29 -10.17
C ALA A 267 -0.09 -1.04 -11.49
N LEU A 268 -1.00 -1.02 -12.48
CA LEU A 268 -0.80 -1.60 -13.80
C LEU A 268 -0.12 -0.63 -14.78
N ASP A 269 -0.35 0.68 -14.65
CA ASP A 269 0.41 1.70 -15.40
C ASP A 269 1.91 1.58 -15.10
N LEU A 270 2.25 1.19 -13.87
CA LEU A 270 3.62 1.07 -13.37
C LEU A 270 4.28 -0.28 -13.66
N MET A 271 3.53 -1.26 -14.21
CA MET A 271 4.10 -2.58 -14.49
C MET A 271 5.16 -2.46 -15.59
N PRO A 272 6.44 -2.82 -15.34
CA PRO A 272 7.46 -2.76 -16.37
C PRO A 272 7.10 -3.76 -17.48
N THR A 273 6.68 -3.24 -18.64
CA THR A 273 6.42 -4.08 -19.81
C THR A 273 7.73 -4.73 -20.23
N THR A 274 7.85 -6.05 -20.11
CA THR A 274 9.04 -6.81 -20.50
C THR A 274 9.16 -6.91 -22.03
N GLY A 275 9.37 -5.75 -22.67
CA GLY A 275 9.72 -5.60 -24.07
C GLY A 275 11.17 -5.14 -24.16
N THR A 276 12.07 -6.10 -24.38
CA THR A 276 13.46 -5.81 -24.72
C THR A 276 13.54 -5.03 -26.03
N ASN A 277 14.35 -3.98 -26.05
CA ASN A 277 15.05 -3.55 -27.27
C ASN A 277 16.35 -4.37 -27.42
#